data_AF-A0A078JXM5-F1
#
_entry.id   AF-A0A078JXM5-F1
#
_cell.length_a   1.000
_cell.length_b   1.000
_cell.length_c   1.000
_cell.angle_alpha   90.00
_cell.angle_beta   90.00
_cell.angle_gamma   90.00
#
_symmetry.space_group_name_H-M   'P 1'
#
loop_
_entity.id
_entity.type
_entity.pdbx_description
1 polymer ?
#
loop_
_entity_poly.entity_id
_entity_poly.type
_entity_poly.pdbx_seq_one_letter_code
_entity_poly.pdbx_strand_id
1 'polypeptide(L)'
;MVENLKNVQGLGVSMDVLPRNSSDLFDEDGRPKRTGTVWTASAHIITAVIGSGVLSLAWAVAQIGWVGGPTVMMLFSLVTYYTSILLCSCYRSGDSVTGKRNYTYMDAIHSNLGGIKVKICGVVQYVNLFGTAIGYTIASAVSMIAIQRTSCQQSNGDKDPCHVNGNPYMIAFGVIQIVFSQIPDFDQLWWLSIVAAVMSFGYSTVGLGLGISKVVENKEIKGTLTGVTIGTVTSSGTVTPTQKVWRTFQSLGNIAFAYAYSMILIEIQVFFYIRAQSSF
;
A
#
# COMPACT_ATOMS: atom_id res chain seq x y z
N MET A 1 56.02 22.04 39.02
CA MET A 1 56.00 21.39 40.34
C MET A 1 54.80 20.46 40.33
N VAL A 2 55.02 19.25 39.81
CA VAL A 2 54.93 17.99 40.56
C VAL A 2 53.45 17.62 40.78
N GLU A 3 52.84 16.85 39.90
CA GLU A 3 52.81 15.37 39.87
C GLU A 3 51.73 14.77 40.78
N ASN A 4 51.11 13.72 40.24
CA ASN A 4 50.48 12.59 40.95
C ASN A 4 49.04 12.70 41.45
N LEU A 5 48.12 12.33 40.55
CA LEU A 5 47.17 11.25 40.82
C LEU A 5 47.08 10.35 39.56
N LYS A 6 48.16 9.60 39.29
CA LYS A 6 48.11 8.37 38.50
C LYS A 6 48.02 7.20 39.49
N ASN A 7 46.88 6.51 39.51
CA ASN A 7 46.83 5.04 39.54
C ASN A 7 45.38 4.57 39.71
N VAL A 8 44.74 4.23 38.60
CA VAL A 8 44.24 2.86 38.36
C VAL A 8 44.35 2.62 36.85
N GLN A 9 45.50 2.11 36.41
CA GLN A 9 45.59 1.34 35.16
C GLN A 9 45.09 -0.08 35.43
N GLY A 10 44.34 -0.65 34.50
CA GLY A 10 44.27 -2.10 34.35
C GLY A 10 42.88 -2.69 34.11
N LEU A 11 42.35 -2.52 32.90
CA LEU A 11 41.71 -3.61 32.15
C LEU A 11 41.63 -3.17 30.69
N GLY A 12 42.66 -3.56 29.94
CA GLY A 12 42.69 -3.40 28.50
C GLY A 12 41.64 -4.28 27.84
N VAL A 13 40.81 -3.68 27.03
CA VAL A 13 40.30 -4.32 25.82
C VAL A 13 40.78 -3.45 24.67
N SER A 14 41.90 -3.86 24.08
CA SER A 14 42.34 -3.39 22.77
C SER A 14 41.22 -3.76 21.80
N MET A 15 40.36 -2.81 21.46
CA MET A 15 39.44 -2.98 20.36
C MET A 15 40.22 -2.59 19.11
N ASP A 16 41.11 -3.50 18.70
CA ASP A 16 41.72 -3.49 17.38
C ASP A 16 40.59 -3.64 16.36
N VAL A 17 40.01 -2.49 15.98
CA VAL A 17 39.11 -2.37 14.84
C VAL A 17 39.98 -2.58 13.61
N LEU A 18 40.18 -3.86 13.25
CA LEU A 18 40.65 -4.27 11.94
C LEU A 18 39.85 -3.50 10.88
N PRO A 19 40.48 -3.01 9.80
CA PRO A 19 39.76 -2.35 8.73
C PRO A 19 38.92 -3.42 8.03
N ARG A 20 37.67 -3.57 8.46
CA ARG A 20 36.67 -4.35 7.74
C ARG A 20 36.49 -3.58 6.43
N ASN A 21 37.11 -4.10 5.37
CA ASN A 21 37.13 -3.55 4.01
C ASN A 21 35.89 -2.69 3.75
N SER A 22 36.07 -1.38 3.58
CA SER A 22 34.98 -0.43 3.32
C SER A 22 34.12 -0.85 2.12
N SER A 23 34.66 -1.68 1.22
CA SER A 23 33.95 -2.29 0.09
C SER A 23 32.87 -3.30 0.48
N ASP A 24 32.82 -3.79 1.73
CA ASP A 24 31.82 -4.76 2.18
C ASP A 24 30.60 -4.11 2.86
N LEU A 25 30.72 -2.82 3.20
CA LEU A 25 29.67 -2.00 3.81
C LEU A 25 28.84 -1.23 2.78
N PHE A 26 29.40 -0.95 1.61
CA PHE A 26 28.75 -0.17 0.55
C PHE A 26 28.52 -1.02 -0.71
N ASP A 27 27.42 -0.77 -1.41
CA ASP A 27 27.11 -1.37 -2.71
C ASP A 27 27.93 -0.71 -3.85
N GLU A 28 27.81 -1.26 -5.06
CA GLU A 28 28.47 -0.76 -6.29
C GLU A 28 28.20 0.74 -6.58
N ASP A 29 27.16 1.31 -5.96
CA ASP A 29 26.73 2.69 -6.11
C ASP A 29 27.13 3.58 -4.90
N GLY A 30 27.90 3.04 -3.95
CA GLY A 30 28.42 3.76 -2.78
C GLY A 30 27.43 3.96 -1.64
N ARG A 31 26.33 3.19 -1.58
CA ARG A 31 25.31 3.25 -0.51
C ARG A 31 25.37 2.03 0.42
N PRO A 32 24.86 2.11 1.67
CA PRO A 32 24.88 0.97 2.59
C PRO A 32 24.33 -0.32 1.95
N LYS A 33 25.06 -1.42 2.11
CA LYS A 33 24.79 -2.70 1.46
C LYS A 33 23.43 -3.25 1.92
N ARG A 34 22.53 -3.46 0.96
CA ARG A 34 21.18 -3.97 1.19
C ARG A 34 21.20 -5.46 1.54
N THR A 35 20.59 -5.83 2.66
CA THR A 35 20.50 -7.22 3.15
C THR A 35 19.16 -7.89 2.81
N GLY A 36 18.24 -7.16 2.15
CA GLY A 36 16.93 -7.65 1.76
C GLY A 36 16.97 -8.85 0.81
N THR A 37 16.14 -9.86 1.08
CA THR A 37 15.94 -11.04 0.23
C THR A 37 14.70 -10.89 -0.67
N VAL A 38 14.58 -11.74 -1.70
CA VAL A 38 13.37 -11.84 -2.53
C VAL A 38 12.13 -12.09 -1.68
N TRP A 39 12.23 -12.91 -0.64
CA TRP A 39 11.12 -13.20 0.28
C TRP A 39 10.65 -11.97 1.04
N THR A 40 11.58 -11.18 1.59
CA THR A 40 11.23 -9.92 2.24
C THR A 40 10.62 -8.92 1.25
N ALA A 41 11.20 -8.80 0.04
CA ALA A 41 10.66 -7.92 -1.00
C ALA A 41 9.24 -8.33 -1.42
N SER A 42 8.99 -9.62 -1.65
CA SER A 42 7.67 -10.15 -1.96
C SER A 42 6.67 -9.91 -0.83
N ALA A 43 7.08 -10.07 0.43
CA ALA A 43 6.22 -9.74 1.57
C ALA A 43 5.87 -8.25 1.62
N HIS A 44 6.84 -7.35 1.37
CA HIS A 44 6.59 -5.91 1.29
C HIS A 44 5.67 -5.52 0.12
N ILE A 45 5.81 -6.18 -1.03
CA ILE A 45 4.91 -5.96 -2.18
C ILE A 45 3.51 -6.46 -1.83
N ILE A 46 3.37 -7.66 -1.27
CA ILE A 46 2.08 -8.23 -0.87
C ILE A 46 1.39 -7.32 0.16
N THR A 47 2.12 -6.81 1.15
CA THR A 47 1.56 -5.89 2.16
C THR A 47 1.20 -4.52 1.60
N ALA A 48 1.92 -4.03 0.60
CA ALA A 48 1.55 -2.82 -0.13
C ALA A 48 0.28 -3.02 -0.98
N VAL A 49 0.08 -4.22 -1.55
CA VAL A 49 -1.09 -4.58 -2.36
C VAL A 49 -2.32 -4.84 -1.50
N ILE A 50 -2.17 -5.64 -0.44
CA ILE A 50 -3.26 -5.97 0.49
C ILE A 50 -3.38 -4.82 1.49
N GLY A 51 -3.90 -3.68 1.02
CA GLY A 51 -4.13 -2.47 1.82
C GLY A 51 -5.60 -2.07 1.90
N SER A 52 -5.86 -0.83 2.28
CA SER A 52 -7.23 -0.32 2.46
C SER A 52 -8.12 -0.41 1.22
N GLY A 53 -7.54 -0.46 0.00
CA GLY A 53 -8.28 -0.66 -1.23
C GLY A 53 -9.10 -1.96 -1.22
N VAL A 54 -8.57 -3.03 -0.60
CA VAL A 54 -9.24 -4.34 -0.50
C VAL A 54 -10.55 -4.26 0.28
N LEU A 55 -10.63 -3.41 1.32
CA LEU A 55 -11.85 -3.23 2.13
C LEU A 55 -13.04 -2.72 1.30
N SER A 56 -12.77 -1.99 0.21
CA SER A 56 -13.79 -1.46 -0.68
C SER A 56 -14.15 -2.39 -1.85
N LEU A 57 -13.36 -3.45 -2.08
CA LEU A 57 -13.53 -4.35 -3.23
C LEU A 57 -14.84 -5.13 -3.16
N ALA A 58 -15.22 -5.63 -1.99
CA ALA A 58 -16.47 -6.38 -1.83
C ALA A 58 -17.69 -5.53 -2.25
N TRP A 59 -17.71 -4.27 -1.83
CA TRP A 59 -18.75 -3.32 -2.25
C TRP A 59 -18.66 -3.02 -3.75
N ALA A 60 -17.45 -2.83 -4.29
CA ALA A 60 -17.25 -2.53 -5.71
C ALA A 60 -17.77 -3.67 -6.60
N VAL A 61 -17.37 -4.92 -6.30
CA VAL A 61 -17.85 -6.13 -6.98
C VAL A 61 -19.37 -6.26 -6.86
N ALA A 62 -19.96 -5.92 -5.71
CA ALA A 62 -21.42 -5.93 -5.56
C ALA A 62 -22.12 -4.89 -6.47
N GLN A 63 -21.48 -3.76 -6.80
CA GLN A 63 -22.07 -2.76 -7.69
C GLN A 63 -22.11 -3.21 -9.16
N ILE A 64 -21.03 -3.83 -9.65
CA ILE A 64 -20.89 -4.24 -11.06
C ILE A 64 -21.22 -5.71 -11.33
N GLY A 65 -21.36 -6.51 -10.27
CA GLY A 65 -21.83 -7.90 -10.32
C GLY A 65 -20.73 -8.95 -10.35
N TRP A 66 -21.17 -10.21 -10.27
CA TRP A 66 -20.31 -11.38 -10.22
C TRP A 66 -19.48 -11.62 -11.49
N VAL A 67 -19.92 -11.11 -12.64
CA VAL A 67 -19.15 -11.20 -13.89
C VAL A 67 -18.26 -9.96 -14.06
N GLY A 68 -18.84 -8.77 -13.88
CA GLY A 68 -18.13 -7.50 -14.03
C GLY A 68 -16.97 -7.36 -13.06
N GLY A 69 -17.18 -7.70 -11.78
CA GLY A 69 -16.19 -7.57 -10.71
C GLY A 69 -14.89 -8.33 -11.01
N PRO A 70 -14.91 -9.67 -11.07
CA PRO A 70 -13.73 -10.47 -11.38
C PRO A 70 -13.09 -10.12 -12.72
N THR A 71 -13.88 -9.81 -13.75
CA THR A 71 -13.36 -9.40 -15.06
C THR A 71 -12.52 -8.12 -14.94
N VAL A 72 -13.07 -7.08 -14.29
CA VAL A 72 -12.37 -5.82 -14.10
C VAL A 72 -11.14 -6.00 -13.20
N MET A 73 -11.25 -6.78 -12.12
CA MET A 73 -10.10 -7.09 -11.25
C MET A 73 -8.98 -7.79 -12.02
N MET A 74 -9.31 -8.76 -12.87
CA MET A 74 -8.33 -9.44 -13.73
C MET A 74 -7.68 -8.47 -14.72
N LEU A 75 -8.47 -7.59 -15.36
CA LEU A 75 -7.95 -6.57 -16.27
C LEU A 75 -6.96 -5.63 -15.58
N PHE A 76 -7.33 -5.07 -14.41
CA PHE A 76 -6.41 -4.23 -13.63
C PHE A 76 -5.18 -5.00 -13.17
N SER A 77 -5.34 -6.27 -12.77
CA SER A 77 -4.21 -7.14 -12.42
C SER A 77 -3.24 -7.33 -13.59
N LEU A 78 -3.73 -7.56 -14.81
CA LEU A 78 -2.90 -7.70 -16.01
C LEU A 78 -2.18 -6.40 -16.36
N VAL A 79 -2.88 -5.26 -16.32
CA VAL A 79 -2.29 -3.93 -16.56
C VAL A 79 -1.21 -3.63 -15.53
N THR A 80 -1.47 -3.88 -14.25
CA THR A 80 -0.50 -3.66 -13.18
C THR A 80 0.69 -4.61 -13.31
N TYR A 81 0.47 -5.89 -13.61
CA TYR A 81 1.54 -6.86 -13.85
C TYR A 81 2.46 -6.43 -15.01
N TYR A 82 1.87 -6.05 -16.15
CA TYR A 82 2.63 -5.58 -17.30
C TYR A 82 3.43 -4.31 -16.98
N THR A 83 2.80 -3.37 -16.27
CA THR A 83 3.45 -2.14 -15.81
C THR A 83 4.63 -2.44 -14.87
N SER A 84 4.45 -3.36 -13.92
CA SER A 84 5.50 -3.81 -12.99
C SER A 84 6.69 -4.43 -13.72
N ILE A 85 6.46 -5.20 -14.79
CA ILE A 85 7.54 -5.76 -15.62
C ILE A 85 8.32 -4.63 -16.30
N LEU A 86 7.62 -3.68 -16.95
CA LEU A 86 8.29 -2.56 -17.61
C LEU A 86 9.12 -1.75 -16.62
N LEU A 87 8.57 -1.49 -15.44
CA LEU A 87 9.23 -0.72 -14.39
C LEU A 87 10.48 -1.43 -13.86
N CYS A 88 10.39 -2.75 -13.67
CA CYS A 88 11.53 -3.59 -13.30
C CYS A 88 12.62 -3.58 -14.38
N SER A 89 12.25 -3.59 -15.66
CA SER A 89 13.21 -3.52 -16.78
C SER A 89 13.90 -2.14 -16.88
N CYS A 90 13.21 -1.06 -16.49
CA CYS A 90 13.76 0.31 -16.50
C CYS A 90 14.55 0.67 -15.24
N TYR A 91 14.68 -0.25 -14.28
CA TYR A 91 15.40 -0.04 -13.03
C TYR A 91 16.88 0.33 -13.24
N ARG A 92 17.52 -0.19 -14.30
CA ARG A 92 18.88 0.17 -14.71
C ARG A 92 18.89 0.89 -16.05
N SER A 93 19.78 1.86 -16.19
CA SER A 93 19.95 2.62 -17.43
C SER A 93 21.26 2.28 -18.14
N GLY A 94 21.20 2.16 -19.47
CA GLY A 94 22.31 1.70 -20.30
C GLY A 94 22.26 0.19 -20.48
N ASP A 95 23.04 -0.54 -19.68
CA ASP A 95 23.05 -2.01 -19.67
C ASP A 95 22.14 -2.57 -18.56
N SER A 96 21.34 -3.58 -18.89
CA SER A 96 20.46 -4.30 -17.96
C SER A 96 21.22 -4.96 -16.79
N VAL A 97 22.49 -5.32 -16.98
CA VAL A 97 23.32 -6.01 -15.97
C VAL A 97 24.25 -5.04 -15.23
N THR A 98 24.95 -4.16 -15.96
CA THR A 98 25.98 -3.26 -15.39
C THR A 98 25.57 -1.79 -15.27
N GLY A 99 24.39 -1.41 -15.77
CA GLY A 99 23.92 -0.03 -15.82
C GLY A 99 23.69 0.60 -14.44
N LYS A 100 23.76 1.94 -14.40
CA LYS A 100 23.49 2.73 -13.19
C LYS A 100 22.04 2.51 -12.74
N ARG A 101 21.84 2.25 -11.45
CA ARG A 101 20.52 2.03 -10.88
C ARG A 101 19.76 3.35 -10.69
N ASN A 102 18.47 3.30 -10.99
CA ASN A 102 17.55 4.39 -10.72
C ASN A 102 16.84 4.12 -9.38
N TYR A 103 17.01 5.03 -8.42
CA TYR A 103 16.52 4.85 -7.05
C TYR A 103 15.07 5.29 -6.88
N THR A 104 14.61 6.15 -7.79
CA THR A 104 13.24 6.66 -7.81
C THR A 104 12.66 6.50 -9.21
N TYR A 105 11.32 6.49 -9.29
CA TYR A 105 10.61 6.48 -10.57
C TYR A 105 11.03 7.66 -11.46
N MET A 106 11.22 8.85 -10.87
CA MET A 106 11.66 10.03 -11.61
C MET A 106 13.06 9.88 -12.18
N ASP A 107 13.98 9.27 -11.42
CA ASP A 107 15.33 8.99 -11.91
C ASP A 107 15.27 8.05 -13.12
N ALA A 108 14.43 7.01 -13.06
CA ALA A 108 14.26 6.05 -14.16
C ALA A 108 13.72 6.69 -15.44
N ILE A 109 12.80 7.65 -15.31
CA ILE A 109 12.28 8.36 -16.48
C ILE A 109 13.28 9.37 -17.00
N HIS A 110 13.99 10.05 -16.12
CA HIS A 110 15.03 11.00 -16.51
C HIS A 110 16.15 10.31 -17.30
N SER A 111 16.56 9.12 -16.86
CA SER A 111 17.64 8.37 -17.48
C SER A 111 17.24 7.61 -18.76
N ASN A 112 15.98 7.20 -18.91
CA ASN A 112 15.52 6.45 -20.08
C ASN A 112 14.80 7.29 -21.15
N LEU A 113 13.98 8.28 -20.75
CA LEU A 113 13.13 9.05 -21.68
C LEU A 113 13.64 10.47 -21.90
N GLY A 114 14.15 11.12 -20.86
CA GLY A 114 14.64 12.50 -20.88
C GLY A 114 13.59 13.56 -21.26
N GLY A 115 13.99 14.83 -21.16
CA GLY A 115 13.22 15.98 -21.67
C GLY A 115 11.85 16.21 -21.01
N ILE A 116 10.87 16.65 -21.82
CA ILE A 116 9.52 17.04 -21.36
C ILE A 116 8.75 15.86 -20.74
N LYS A 117 9.04 14.63 -21.15
CA LYS A 117 8.36 13.42 -20.68
C LYS A 117 8.56 13.21 -19.17
N VAL A 118 9.72 13.60 -18.63
CA VAL A 118 10.01 13.58 -17.19
C VAL A 118 9.03 14.46 -16.42
N LYS A 119 8.72 15.66 -16.92
CA LYS A 119 7.78 16.57 -16.26
C LYS A 119 6.34 16.04 -16.30
N ILE A 120 5.94 15.43 -17.42
CA ILE A 120 4.58 14.88 -17.56
C ILE A 120 4.39 13.66 -16.65
N CYS A 121 5.28 12.66 -16.73
CA CYS A 121 5.23 11.50 -15.84
C CYS A 121 5.43 11.90 -14.37
N GLY A 122 6.30 12.90 -14.17
CA GLY A 122 6.33 13.86 -13.08
C GLY A 122 5.01 14.08 -12.37
N VAL A 123 4.21 14.92 -13.02
CA VAL A 123 2.91 15.37 -12.57
C VAL A 123 1.96 14.20 -12.36
N VAL A 124 1.93 13.22 -13.26
CA VAL A 124 1.05 12.05 -13.15
C VAL A 124 1.35 11.24 -11.88
N GLN A 125 2.63 11.00 -11.56
CA GLN A 125 3.00 10.28 -10.34
C GLN A 125 2.58 11.06 -9.08
N TYR A 126 2.88 12.35 -9.02
CA TYR A 126 2.51 13.16 -7.85
C TYR A 126 0.99 13.24 -7.64
N VAL A 127 0.21 13.39 -8.72
CA VAL A 127 -1.25 13.38 -8.64
C VAL A 127 -1.75 12.02 -8.13
N ASN A 128 -1.17 10.91 -8.58
CA ASN A 128 -1.56 9.58 -8.11
C ASN A 128 -1.21 9.35 -6.63
N LEU A 129 -0.01 9.76 -6.19
CA LEU A 129 0.41 9.66 -4.79
C LEU A 129 -0.49 10.53 -3.88
N PHE A 130 -0.79 11.75 -4.31
CA PHE A 130 -1.71 12.64 -3.60
C PHE A 130 -3.13 12.06 -3.52
N GLY A 131 -3.66 11.55 -4.63
CA GLY A 131 -4.95 10.86 -4.66
C GLY A 131 -4.97 9.64 -3.73
N THR A 132 -3.87 8.90 -3.67
CA THR A 132 -3.73 7.73 -2.78
C THR A 132 -3.77 8.13 -1.31
N ALA A 133 -3.06 9.20 -0.94
CA ALA A 133 -3.06 9.74 0.41
C ALA A 133 -4.47 10.20 0.85
N ILE A 134 -5.21 10.89 -0.03
CA ILE A 134 -6.61 11.25 0.21
C ILE A 134 -7.46 10.00 0.41
N GLY A 135 -7.29 8.99 -0.45
CA GLY A 135 -8.00 7.71 -0.36
C GLY A 135 -7.79 7.02 0.99
N TYR A 136 -6.56 6.98 1.50
CA TYR A 136 -6.25 6.45 2.82
C TYR A 136 -6.90 7.25 3.95
N THR A 137 -6.90 8.58 3.86
CA THR A 137 -7.54 9.44 4.87
C THR A 137 -9.05 9.22 4.94
N ILE A 138 -9.73 9.14 3.79
CA ILE A 138 -11.16 8.87 3.71
C ILE A 138 -11.46 7.45 4.22
N ALA A 139 -10.71 6.44 3.77
CA ALA A 139 -10.93 5.06 4.17
C ALA A 139 -10.75 4.85 5.69
N SER A 140 -9.74 5.48 6.28
CA SER A 140 -9.51 5.48 7.73
C SER A 140 -10.68 6.11 8.48
N ALA A 141 -11.12 7.30 8.05
CA ALA A 141 -12.24 7.98 8.68
C ALA A 141 -13.56 7.18 8.59
N VAL A 142 -13.88 6.61 7.42
CA VAL A 142 -15.07 5.76 7.24
C VAL A 142 -15.02 4.54 8.16
N SER A 143 -13.85 3.92 8.31
CA SER A 143 -13.67 2.77 9.21
C SER A 143 -13.91 3.15 10.67
N MET A 144 -13.37 4.29 11.12
CA MET A 144 -13.58 4.80 12.48
C MET A 144 -15.04 5.18 12.76
N ILE A 145 -15.72 5.80 11.79
CA ILE A 145 -17.15 6.10 11.88
C ILE A 145 -17.96 4.81 12.05
N ALA A 146 -17.62 3.75 11.31
CA ALA A 146 -18.30 2.46 11.42
C ALA A 146 -18.15 1.84 12.82
N ILE A 147 -16.94 1.84 13.37
CA ILE A 147 -16.65 1.33 14.74
C ILE A 147 -17.43 2.12 15.81
N GLN A 148 -17.49 3.44 15.65
CA GLN A 148 -18.19 4.29 16.62
C GLN A 148 -19.70 4.12 16.54
N ARG A 149 -20.24 3.92 15.33
CA ARG A 149 -21.66 3.61 15.16
C ARG A 149 -22.03 2.28 15.83
N THR A 150 -21.24 1.22 15.62
CA THR A 150 -21.51 -0.07 16.26
C THR A 150 -21.40 0.02 17.79
N SER A 151 -20.40 0.74 18.30
CA SER A 151 -20.24 0.96 19.74
C SER A 151 -21.41 1.74 20.35
N CYS A 152 -21.87 2.79 19.67
CA CYS A 152 -23.01 3.60 20.10
C CYS A 152 -24.33 2.80 20.10
N GLN A 153 -24.57 1.99 19.06
CA GLN A 153 -25.74 1.10 18.99
C GLN A 153 -25.74 0.06 20.12
N GLN A 154 -24.57 -0.49 20.45
CA GLN A 154 -24.43 -1.44 21.55
C GLN A 154 -24.72 -0.80 22.92
N SER A 155 -24.34 0.47 23.12
CA SER A 155 -24.51 1.19 24.39
C SER A 155 -25.92 1.72 24.60
N ASN A 156 -26.53 2.33 23.58
CA ASN A 156 -27.81 3.04 23.72
C ASN A 156 -29.05 2.16 23.41
N GLY A 157 -28.84 0.95 22.89
CA GLY A 157 -29.91 0.14 22.31
C GLY A 157 -30.52 0.81 21.06
N ASP A 158 -31.54 0.19 20.49
CA ASP A 158 -32.13 0.57 19.19
C ASP A 158 -32.95 1.89 19.22
N LYS A 159 -32.75 2.74 20.23
CA LYS A 159 -33.68 3.82 20.59
C LYS A 159 -33.30 5.21 20.05
N ASP A 160 -32.03 5.45 19.66
CA ASP A 160 -31.60 6.75 19.13
C ASP A 160 -30.66 6.63 17.92
N PRO A 161 -30.85 7.43 16.86
CA PRO A 161 -29.95 7.46 15.71
C PRO A 161 -28.58 8.05 16.08
N CYS A 162 -27.56 7.20 16.13
CA CYS A 162 -26.17 7.60 16.40
C CYS A 162 -25.56 8.37 15.22
N HIS A 163 -25.59 9.70 15.29
CA HIS A 163 -24.96 10.56 14.29
C HIS A 163 -23.47 10.80 14.63
N VAL A 164 -22.57 10.09 13.94
CA VAL A 164 -21.11 10.24 14.12
C VAL A 164 -20.53 11.17 13.05
N ASN A 165 -19.83 12.22 13.47
CA ASN A 165 -19.12 13.13 12.57
C ASN A 165 -17.78 12.54 12.12
N GLY A 166 -17.51 12.54 10.81
CA GLY A 166 -16.28 12.01 10.21
C GLY A 166 -15.07 12.95 10.22
N ASN A 167 -15.32 14.27 10.25
CA ASN A 167 -14.28 15.29 10.19
C ASN A 167 -13.16 15.14 11.23
N PRO A 168 -13.44 14.88 12.53
CA PRO A 168 -12.37 14.72 13.51
C PRO A 168 -11.44 13.54 13.19
N TYR A 169 -11.96 12.43 12.66
CA TYR A 169 -11.14 11.28 12.28
C TYR A 169 -10.26 11.57 11.07
N MET A 170 -10.77 12.33 10.08
CA MET A 170 -9.97 12.77 8.94
C MET A 170 -8.81 13.68 9.38
N ILE A 171 -9.09 14.65 10.25
CA ILE A 171 -8.07 15.56 10.79
C ILE A 171 -7.03 14.79 11.61
N ALA A 172 -7.47 13.91 12.51
CA ALA A 172 -6.57 13.11 13.34
C ALA A 172 -5.64 12.22 12.49
N PHE A 173 -6.17 11.57 11.45
CA PHE A 173 -5.36 10.76 10.56
C PHE A 173 -4.38 11.60 9.73
N GLY A 174 -4.79 12.79 9.28
CA GLY A 174 -3.90 13.74 8.61
C GLY A 174 -2.73 14.19 9.50
N VAL A 175 -2.98 14.48 10.78
CA VAL A 175 -1.92 14.81 11.76
C VAL A 175 -0.96 13.64 11.92
N ILE A 176 -1.48 12.41 12.04
CA ILE A 176 -0.66 11.20 12.12
C ILE A 176 0.22 11.04 10.87
N GLN A 177 -0.31 11.26 9.66
CA GLN A 177 0.47 11.23 8.42
C GLN A 177 1.62 12.25 8.41
N ILE A 178 1.39 13.47 8.92
CA ILE A 178 2.43 14.50 9.03
C ILE A 178 3.54 14.05 9.98
N VAL A 179 3.20 13.41 11.10
CA VAL A 179 4.19 12.86 12.04
C VAL A 179 5.00 11.75 11.38
N PHE A 180 4.34 10.81 10.69
CA PHE A 180 5.04 9.72 9.98
C PHE A 180 5.92 10.23 8.84
N SER A 181 5.55 11.32 8.16
CA SER A 181 6.38 11.90 7.09
C SER A 181 7.68 12.53 7.59
N GLN A 182 7.83 12.76 8.91
CA GLN A 182 9.08 13.23 9.50
C GLN A 182 10.12 12.12 9.70
N ILE A 183 9.77 10.85 9.52
CA ILE A 183 10.69 9.73 9.72
C ILE A 183 11.55 9.57 8.47
N PRO A 184 12.86 9.86 8.53
CA PRO A 184 13.70 9.95 7.34
C PRO A 184 14.25 8.60 6.85
N ASP A 185 14.27 7.56 7.70
CA ASP A 185 14.87 6.26 7.39
C ASP A 185 13.87 5.11 7.33
N PHE A 186 13.78 4.49 6.15
CA PHE A 186 12.93 3.34 5.85
C PHE A 186 13.32 2.06 6.62
N ASP A 187 14.58 1.93 7.06
CA ASP A 187 15.03 0.81 7.90
C ASP A 187 14.27 0.73 9.23
N GLN A 188 13.79 1.87 9.74
CA GLN A 188 13.00 1.92 10.97
C GLN A 188 11.52 1.53 10.76
N LEU A 189 11.08 1.34 9.52
CA LEU A 189 9.67 1.14 9.16
C LEU A 189 9.34 -0.33 8.81
N TRP A 190 10.31 -1.25 8.84
CA TRP A 190 10.10 -2.67 8.54
C TRP A 190 8.97 -3.31 9.38
N TRP A 191 8.85 -2.91 10.65
CA TRP A 191 7.80 -3.39 11.56
C TRP A 191 6.40 -2.96 11.13
N LEU A 192 6.25 -1.81 10.45
CA LEU A 192 4.95 -1.36 9.93
C LEU A 192 4.44 -2.31 8.86
N SER A 193 5.31 -2.86 8.02
CA SER A 193 4.91 -3.86 7.03
C SER A 193 4.47 -5.18 7.68
N ILE A 194 5.09 -5.57 8.80
CA ILE A 194 4.63 -6.74 9.57
C ILE A 194 3.23 -6.49 10.15
N VAL A 195 3.01 -5.32 10.77
CA VAL A 195 1.69 -4.95 11.30
C VAL A 195 0.64 -4.89 10.18
N ALA A 196 0.99 -4.28 9.04
CA ALA A 196 0.14 -4.24 7.87
C ALA A 196 -0.21 -5.65 7.39
N ALA A 197 0.75 -6.57 7.28
CA ALA A 197 0.52 -7.97 6.92
C ALA A 197 -0.51 -8.64 7.85
N VAL A 198 -0.29 -8.53 9.16
CA VAL A 198 -1.17 -9.15 10.17
C VAL A 198 -2.59 -8.59 10.08
N MET A 199 -2.73 -7.26 9.98
CA MET A 199 -4.05 -6.62 9.80
C MET A 199 -4.73 -7.09 8.51
N SER A 200 -3.95 -7.21 7.43
CA SER A 200 -4.41 -7.60 6.10
C SER A 200 -4.96 -9.02 6.02
N PHE A 201 -4.26 -9.98 6.63
CA PHE A 201 -4.81 -11.31 6.83
C PHE A 201 -6.03 -11.28 7.76
N GLY A 202 -5.94 -10.52 8.86
CA GLY A 202 -7.02 -10.38 9.83
C GLY A 202 -8.35 -9.94 9.19
N TYR A 203 -8.38 -8.78 8.53
CA TYR A 203 -9.63 -8.28 7.94
C TYR A 203 -10.10 -9.15 6.77
N SER A 204 -9.19 -9.77 6.02
CA SER A 204 -9.56 -10.65 4.90
C SER A 204 -10.22 -11.93 5.41
N THR A 205 -9.67 -12.54 6.46
CA THR A 205 -10.25 -13.72 7.12
C THR A 205 -11.60 -13.39 7.76
N VAL A 206 -11.73 -12.25 8.43
CA VAL A 206 -13.02 -11.80 8.99
C VAL A 206 -14.04 -11.58 7.88
N GLY A 207 -13.67 -10.89 6.80
CA GLY A 207 -14.55 -10.65 5.66
C GLY A 207 -15.00 -11.95 4.99
N LEU A 208 -14.08 -12.90 4.79
CA LEU A 208 -14.39 -14.22 4.25
C LEU A 208 -15.32 -15.01 5.18
N GLY A 209 -15.03 -15.03 6.49
CA GLY A 209 -15.83 -15.73 7.48
C GLY A 209 -17.27 -15.19 7.57
N LEU A 210 -17.43 -13.87 7.60
CA LEU A 210 -18.74 -13.22 7.57
C LEU A 210 -19.48 -13.50 6.26
N GLY A 211 -18.77 -13.51 5.12
CA GLY A 211 -19.32 -13.87 3.82
C GLY A 211 -19.86 -15.30 3.79
N ILE A 212 -19.06 -16.28 4.22
CA ILE A 212 -19.45 -17.69 4.29
C ILE A 212 -20.64 -17.86 5.24
N SER A 213 -20.59 -17.25 6.43
CA SER A 213 -21.70 -17.27 7.39
C SER A 213 -23.00 -16.80 6.75
N LYS A 214 -22.95 -15.76 5.91
CA LYS A 214 -24.16 -15.24 5.27
C LYS A 214 -24.68 -16.13 4.14
N VAL A 215 -23.81 -16.85 3.43
CA VAL A 215 -24.23 -17.85 2.44
C VAL A 215 -24.92 -19.03 3.12
N VAL A 216 -24.35 -19.51 4.23
CA VAL A 216 -24.93 -20.62 5.02
C VAL A 216 -26.29 -20.24 5.61
N GLU A 217 -26.41 -19.05 6.21
CA GLU A 217 -27.66 -18.55 6.80
C GLU A 217 -28.78 -18.45 5.75
N ASN A 218 -28.47 -17.94 4.56
CA ASN A 218 -29.44 -17.78 3.49
C ASN A 218 -29.75 -19.08 2.72
N LYS A 219 -28.95 -20.14 2.91
CA LYS A 219 -28.99 -21.41 2.16
C LYS A 219 -28.85 -21.27 0.63
N GLU A 220 -28.50 -20.08 0.14
CA GLU A 220 -28.34 -19.77 -1.28
C GLU A 220 -27.20 -18.77 -1.47
N ILE A 221 -26.50 -18.89 -2.60
CA ILE A 221 -25.51 -17.91 -3.04
C ILE A 221 -26.26 -16.71 -3.59
N LYS A 222 -26.45 -15.70 -2.75
CA LYS A 222 -27.03 -14.42 -3.16
C LYS A 222 -26.01 -13.62 -3.98
N GLY A 223 -26.48 -13.01 -5.07
CA GLY A 223 -25.69 -12.17 -5.94
C GLY A 223 -26.37 -11.97 -7.28
N THR A 224 -26.10 -10.84 -7.93
CA THR A 224 -26.61 -10.55 -9.27
C THR A 224 -25.48 -10.60 -10.29
N LEU A 225 -25.79 -11.09 -11.49
CA LEU A 225 -24.82 -11.19 -12.58
C LEU A 225 -24.26 -9.80 -12.97
N THR A 226 -25.13 -8.79 -12.95
CA THR A 226 -24.87 -7.40 -13.38
C THR A 226 -24.82 -6.39 -12.23
N GLY A 227 -24.74 -6.89 -10.99
CA GLY A 227 -24.65 -6.05 -9.80
C GLY A 227 -25.99 -5.39 -9.45
N VAL A 228 -25.94 -4.25 -8.76
CA VAL A 228 -27.14 -3.56 -8.31
C VAL A 228 -28.03 -3.15 -9.50
N THR A 229 -29.29 -3.56 -9.49
CA THR A 229 -30.25 -3.28 -10.56
C THR A 229 -30.96 -1.95 -10.33
N ILE A 230 -31.39 -1.33 -11.42
CA ILE A 230 -32.24 -0.13 -11.38
C ILE A 230 -33.56 -0.52 -10.69
N GLY A 231 -34.02 0.30 -9.74
CA GLY A 231 -35.20 -0.01 -8.94
C GLY A 231 -34.90 -0.71 -7.60
N THR A 232 -33.65 -1.09 -7.32
CA THR A 232 -33.27 -1.63 -5.99
C THR A 232 -33.48 -0.55 -4.92
N VAL A 233 -34.22 -0.87 -3.85
CA VAL A 233 -34.36 0.01 -2.69
C VAL A 233 -33.11 -0.13 -1.82
N THR A 234 -32.36 0.95 -1.66
CA THR A 234 -31.23 1.04 -0.74
C THR A 234 -31.55 1.97 0.42
N SER A 235 -30.71 1.97 1.47
CA SER A 235 -30.84 2.92 2.60
C SER A 235 -30.82 4.39 2.17
N SER A 236 -30.35 4.69 0.94
CA SER A 236 -30.34 6.02 0.32
C SER A 236 -31.47 6.25 -0.70
N GLY A 237 -32.47 5.36 -0.77
CA GLY A 237 -33.56 5.40 -1.74
C GLY A 237 -33.43 4.41 -2.90
N THR A 238 -34.36 4.51 -3.86
CA THR A 238 -34.43 3.66 -5.06
C THR A 238 -33.32 4.01 -6.05
N VAL A 239 -32.61 3.00 -6.55
CA VAL A 239 -31.51 3.19 -7.50
C VAL A 239 -32.05 3.66 -8.85
N THR A 240 -31.75 4.92 -9.19
CA THR A 240 -32.02 5.49 -10.52
C THR A 240 -30.98 5.04 -11.56
N PRO A 241 -31.26 5.18 -12.87
CA PRO A 241 -30.27 4.91 -13.91
C PRO A 241 -28.96 5.70 -13.73
N THR A 242 -29.05 6.99 -13.38
CA THR A 242 -27.88 7.86 -13.15
C THR A 242 -27.07 7.40 -11.94
N GLN A 243 -27.73 7.01 -10.84
CA GLN A 243 -27.04 6.46 -9.68
C GLN A 243 -26.37 5.12 -9.98
N LYS A 244 -26.97 4.29 -10.84
CA LYS A 244 -26.33 3.05 -11.30
C LYS A 244 -25.03 3.36 -12.03
N VAL A 245 -25.06 4.28 -13.00
CA VAL A 245 -23.85 4.72 -13.73
C VAL A 245 -22.79 5.27 -12.78
N TRP A 246 -23.18 6.15 -11.86
CA TRP A 246 -22.26 6.72 -10.88
C TRP A 246 -21.61 5.66 -9.98
N ARG A 247 -22.39 4.70 -9.47
CA ARG A 247 -21.88 3.58 -8.66
C ARG A 247 -20.97 2.65 -9.46
N THR A 248 -21.23 2.46 -10.75
CA THR A 248 -20.31 1.75 -11.65
C THR A 248 -18.98 2.48 -11.77
N PHE A 249 -18.97 3.80 -12.01
CA PHE A 249 -17.70 4.54 -12.05
C PHE A 249 -16.96 4.56 -10.71
N GLN A 250 -17.70 4.67 -9.60
CA GLN A 250 -17.11 4.61 -8.26
C GLN A 250 -16.49 3.24 -7.97
N SER A 251 -17.15 2.15 -8.38
CA SER A 251 -16.59 0.80 -8.22
C SER A 251 -15.37 0.56 -9.10
N LEU A 252 -15.35 1.05 -10.35
CA LEU A 252 -14.15 1.04 -11.20
C LEU A 252 -12.98 1.80 -10.54
N GLY A 253 -13.25 2.99 -9.99
CA GLY A 253 -12.25 3.78 -9.26
C GLY A 253 -11.73 3.08 -8.01
N ASN A 254 -12.61 2.44 -7.23
CA ASN A 254 -12.23 1.67 -6.05
C ASN A 254 -11.35 0.46 -6.41
N ILE A 255 -11.66 -0.24 -7.50
CA ILE A 255 -10.82 -1.34 -7.99
C ILE A 255 -9.47 -0.79 -8.46
N ALA A 256 -9.44 0.27 -9.26
CA ALA A 256 -8.20 0.90 -9.71
C ALA A 256 -7.29 1.32 -8.54
N PHE A 257 -7.88 1.91 -7.50
CA PHE A 257 -7.19 2.31 -6.27
C PHE A 257 -6.55 1.11 -5.54
N ALA A 258 -7.21 -0.05 -5.52
CA ALA A 258 -6.65 -1.27 -4.93
C ALA A 258 -5.40 -1.80 -5.67
N TYR A 259 -5.19 -1.42 -6.93
CA TYR A 259 -4.06 -1.85 -7.77
C TYR A 259 -2.99 -0.75 -7.97
N ALA A 260 -3.07 0.38 -7.26
CA ALA A 260 -2.20 1.55 -7.48
C ALA A 260 -0.74 1.41 -6.97
N TYR A 261 -0.33 0.22 -6.50
CA TYR A 261 1.00 -0.01 -5.90
C TYR A 261 2.17 0.03 -6.89
N SER A 262 1.92 -0.12 -8.20
CA SER A 262 3.00 -0.15 -9.20
C SER A 262 3.86 1.11 -9.21
N MET A 263 3.33 2.25 -8.76
CA MET A 263 4.06 3.53 -8.73
C MET A 263 5.14 3.61 -7.64
N ILE A 264 5.01 2.85 -6.55
CA ILE A 264 6.01 2.76 -5.47
C ILE A 264 6.96 1.56 -5.66
N LEU A 265 6.76 0.79 -6.73
CA LEU A 265 7.46 -0.46 -6.96
C LEU A 265 8.96 -0.26 -7.17
N ILE A 266 9.40 0.76 -7.93
CA ILE A 266 10.84 1.06 -8.07
C ILE A 266 11.47 1.31 -6.71
N GLU A 267 10.84 2.12 -5.86
CA GLU A 267 11.39 2.47 -4.54
C GLU A 267 11.53 1.24 -3.63
N ILE A 268 10.57 0.31 -3.71
CA ILE A 268 10.63 -0.99 -3.00
C ILE A 268 11.73 -1.90 -3.59
N GLN A 269 11.81 -2.03 -4.91
CA GLN A 269 12.82 -2.87 -5.59
C GLN A 269 14.24 -2.35 -5.41
N VAL A 270 14.39 -1.04 -5.26
CA VAL A 270 15.63 -0.40 -4.91
C VAL A 270 16.01 -0.87 -3.51
N PHE A 271 15.17 -0.70 -2.50
CA PHE A 271 15.54 -1.01 -1.11
C PHE A 271 15.87 -2.49 -0.83
N PHE A 272 15.19 -3.43 -1.50
CA PHE A 272 15.43 -4.88 -1.33
C PHE A 272 16.16 -5.43 -2.56
N TYR A 273 17.39 -5.89 -2.41
CA TYR A 273 18.22 -6.45 -3.48
C TYR A 273 17.50 -7.57 -4.25
N ILE A 274 16.87 -7.23 -5.37
CA ILE A 274 16.33 -8.22 -6.30
C ILE A 274 17.49 -8.73 -7.16
N ARG A 275 18.14 -9.80 -6.72
CA ARG A 275 18.90 -10.68 -7.62
C ARG A 275 17.93 -11.66 -8.27
N ALA A 276 17.07 -11.14 -9.14
CA ALA A 276 16.32 -11.96 -10.08
C ALA A 276 17.03 -11.92 -11.43
N GLN A 277 18.27 -12.42 -11.50
CA GLN A 277 18.98 -12.74 -12.75
C GLN A 277 20.04 -13.81 -12.43
N SER A 278 19.57 -15.04 -12.21
CA SER A 278 20.28 -16.28 -12.54
C SER A 278 19.26 -17.41 -12.41
N SER A 279 18.74 -17.84 -13.56
CA SER A 279 17.98 -19.09 -13.83
C SER A 279 16.80 -18.82 -14.75
N PHE A 280 17.07 -18.44 -15.99
CA PHE A 280 16.59 -19.10 -17.21
C PHE A 280 17.52 -18.75 -18.37
#